data_AF-A0A920L430-F1
#
_entry.id   AF-A0A920L430-F1
#
_cell.length_a   1.000
_cell.length_b   1.000
_cell.length_c   1.000
_cell.angle_alpha   90.00
_cell.angle_beta   90.00
_cell.angle_gamma   90.00
#
_symmetry.space_group_name_H-M   'P 1'
#
loop_
_entity.id
_entity.type
_entity.pdbx_description
1 polymer ?
#
loop_
_entity_poly.entity_id
_entity_poly.type
_entity_poly.pdbx_seq_one_letter_code
_entity_poly.pdbx_strand_id
1 'polypeptide(L)' 'MNSADALLKTLIANGLEVVFANPGTSEMHLVAAIDHHPEIRPYLVYSKGLLREQPMVMQESLEKRQRTYCI' A
#
# COMPACT_ATOMS: atom_id res chain seq x y z
N MET A 1 -4.56 3.20 -18.30
CA MET A 1 -4.80 2.08 -17.36
C MET A 1 -3.51 1.29 -17.26
N ASN A 2 -2.83 1.33 -16.11
CA ASN A 2 -1.57 0.60 -15.91
C ASN A 2 -1.83 -0.77 -15.24
N SER A 3 -0.81 -1.60 -15.08
CA SER A 3 -0.96 -2.94 -14.49
C SER A 3 -1.41 -2.92 -13.03
N ALA A 4 -1.01 -1.90 -12.26
CA ALA A 4 -1.40 -1.75 -10.85
C ALA A 4 -2.90 -1.42 -10.71
N ASP A 5 -3.42 -0.53 -11.55
CA ASP A 5 -4.86 -0.25 -11.63
C ASP A 5 -5.67 -1.50 -11.98
N ALA A 6 -5.20 -2.29 -12.97
CA ALA A 6 -5.89 -3.51 -13.38
C ALA A 6 -5.93 -4.56 -12.26
N LEU A 7 -4.84 -4.69 -11.51
CA LEU A 7 -4.77 -5.55 -10.33
C LEU A 7 -5.75 -5.08 -9.25
N LEU A 8 -5.69 -3.80 -8.86
CA LEU A 8 -6.56 -3.26 -7.81
C LEU A 8 -8.03 -3.39 -8.16
N LYS A 9 -8.44 -3.07 -9.40
CA LYS A 9 -9.82 -3.28 -9.87
C LYS A 9 -10.28 -4.73 -9.70
N THR A 10 -9.40 -5.68 -10.02
CA THR A 10 -9.71 -7.11 -9.87
C THR A 10 -9.86 -7.48 -8.40
N LEU A 11 -8.98 -6.98 -7.53
CA LEU A 11 -9.04 -7.24 -6.09
C LEU A 11 -10.27 -6.60 -5.43
N ILE A 12 -10.61 -5.36 -5.79
CA ILE A 12 -11.81 -4.65 -5.34
C ILE A 12 -13.06 -5.43 -5.76
N ALA A 13 -13.11 -5.90 -7.02
CA ALA A 13 -14.22 -6.72 -7.49
C ALA A 13 -14.36 -8.05 -6.73
N ASN A 14 -13.32 -8.50 -6.03
CA ASN A 14 -13.33 -9.66 -5.14
C ASN A 14 -13.45 -9.30 -3.64
N GLY A 15 -13.79 -8.05 -3.32
CA GLY A 15 -14.06 -7.60 -1.95
C GLY A 15 -12.87 -7.05 -1.18
N LEU A 16 -11.81 -6.59 -1.86
CA LEU A 16 -10.75 -5.83 -1.20
C LEU A 16 -11.28 -4.47 -0.73
N GLU A 17 -11.26 -4.25 0.59
CA GLU A 17 -11.69 -2.99 1.21
C GLU A 17 -10.53 -2.24 1.91
N VAL A 18 -9.51 -2.95 2.37
CA VAL A 18 -8.44 -2.42 3.23
C VAL A 18 -7.08 -2.94 2.77
N VAL A 19 -6.08 -2.07 2.76
CA VAL A 19 -4.69 -2.43 2.45
C VAL A 19 -3.78 -1.99 3.60
N PHE A 20 -2.96 -2.90 4.10
CA PHE A 20 -1.89 -2.60 5.07
C PHE A 20 -0.55 -2.75 4.37
N ALA A 21 0.24 -1.68 4.25
CA ALA A 21 1.54 -1.79 3.61
C ALA A 21 2.57 -0.82 4.19
N ASN A 22 3.84 -1.14 3.96
CA ASN A 22 4.99 -0.27 4.20
C ASN A 22 5.76 -0.14 2.87
N PRO A 23 5.25 0.67 1.92
CA PRO A 23 5.77 0.66 0.55
C PRO A 23 7.18 1.25 0.49
N GLY A 24 8.05 0.57 -0.26
CA GLY A 24 9.34 1.11 -0.70
C GLY A 24 9.25 1.62 -2.14
N THR A 25 10.39 1.99 -2.72
CA THR A 25 10.46 2.58 -4.07
C THR A 25 9.85 1.67 -5.16
N SER A 26 10.03 0.36 -5.04
CA SER A 26 9.51 -0.62 -6.01
C SER A 26 7.98 -0.68 -6.02
N GLU A 27 7.34 -0.43 -4.88
CA GLU A 27 5.89 -0.54 -4.70
C GLU A 27 5.13 0.76 -5.04
N MET A 28 5.82 1.84 -5.38
CA MET A 28 5.19 3.17 -5.48
C MET A 28 4.27 3.35 -6.68
N HIS A 29 4.44 2.51 -7.71
CA HIS A 29 3.45 2.39 -8.78
C HIS A 29 2.11 1.83 -8.28
N LEU A 30 2.11 0.97 -7.25
CA LEU A 30 0.90 0.47 -6.61
C LEU A 30 0.28 1.52 -5.68
N VAL A 31 1.11 2.24 -4.91
CA VAL A 31 0.66 3.36 -4.07
C VAL A 31 -0.06 4.42 -4.90
N ALA A 32 0.55 4.84 -6.02
CA ALA A 32 -0.08 5.82 -6.91
C ALA A 32 -1.38 5.30 -7.54
N ALA A 33 -1.51 3.99 -7.75
CA ALA A 33 -2.76 3.41 -8.24
C ALA A 33 -3.85 3.41 -7.16
N ILE A 34 -3.51 3.16 -5.89
CA ILE A 34 -4.46 3.20 -4.77
C ILE A 34 -5.12 4.57 -4.64
N ASP A 35 -4.41 5.66 -4.89
CA ASP A 35 -4.98 7.02 -4.88
C ASP A 35 -6.12 7.21 -5.90
N HIS A 36 -6.22 6.36 -6.92
CA HIS A 36 -7.31 6.39 -7.91
C HIS A 36 -8.55 5.57 -7.49
N HIS A 37 -8.47 4.76 -6.43
CA HIS A 37 -9.53 3.85 -5.95
C HIS A 37 -9.96 4.23 -4.52
N PRO A 38 -10.81 5.27 -4.34
CA PRO A 38 -11.20 5.80 -3.03
C PRO A 38 -11.99 4.81 -2.15
N GLU A 39 -12.48 3.70 -2.72
CA GLU A 39 -13.11 2.59 -2.00
C GLU A 39 -12.11 1.78 -1.15
N ILE A 40 -10.81 1.86 -1.44
CA ILE A 40 -9.75 1.20 -0.68
C ILE A 40 -9.36 2.09 0.49
N ARG A 41 -9.25 1.50 1.69
CA ARG A 41 -8.71 2.16 2.89
C ARG A 41 -7.26 1.76 3.12
N PRO A 42 -6.27 2.62 2.78
CA PRO A 42 -4.86 2.31 3.01
C PRO A 42 -4.42 2.63 4.45
N TYR A 43 -3.61 1.73 5.00
CA TYR A 43 -2.97 1.88 6.29
C TYR A 43 -1.46 1.69 6.15
N LEU A 44 -0.71 2.67 6.66
CA LEU A 44 0.73 2.62 6.67
C LEU A 44 1.22 1.83 7.89
N VAL A 45 2.05 0.82 7.63
CA VAL A 45 2.66 -0.03 8.64
C VAL A 45 4.07 0.48 8.94
N TYR A 46 4.31 0.98 10.14
CA TYR A 46 5.66 1.37 10.56
C TYR A 46 6.45 0.14 11.03
N SER A 47 7.77 0.13 10.84
CA SER A 47 8.65 -1.02 11.13
C SER A 47 8.71 -1.47 12.61
N LYS A 48 7.94 -0.82 13.48
CA LYS A 48 7.72 -1.20 14.88
C LYS A 48 6.31 -1.79 15.15
N GLY A 49 5.56 -2.11 14.11
CA GLY A 49 4.24 -2.75 14.21
C GLY A 49 3.08 -1.78 14.51
N LEU A 50 3.29 -0.47 14.41
CA LEU A 50 2.21 0.52 14.56
C LEU A 50 1.50 0.72 13.22
N LEU A 51 0.16 0.65 13.26
CA LEU A 51 -0.72 0.99 12.13
C LEU A 51 -1.18 2.44 12.26
N ARG A 52 -1.16 3.19 11.16
CA ARG A 52 -1.80 4.51 11.06
C ARG A 52 -2.66 4.59 9.81
N GLU A 53 -3.89 5.08 9.98
CA GLU A 53 -4.76 5.45 8.87
C GLU A 53 -4.28 6.79 8.33
N GLN A 54 -3.53 6.75 7.24
CA GLN A 54 -2.97 7.93 6.59
C GLN A 54 -2.65 7.60 5.13
N PRO A 55 -2.57 8.61 4.25
CA PRO A 55 -2.10 8.40 2.88
C PRO A 55 -0.75 7.68 2.88
N MET A 56 -0.62 6.68 2.02
CA MET A 56 0.66 6.01 1.83
C MET A 56 1.60 6.94 1.08
N VAL A 57 2.64 7.41 1.78
CA VAL A 57 3.67 8.29 1.24
C VAL A 57 5.03 7.62 1.36
N MET A 58 5.95 7.98 0.46
CA MET A 58 7.35 7.55 0.53
C MET A 58 7.92 7.82 1.93
N GLN A 59 8.49 6.79 2.55
CA GLN A 59 9.22 6.93 3.80
C GLN A 59 10.68 6.55 3.60
N GLU A 60 11.60 7.44 3.99
CA GLU A 60 13.01 7.08 4.09
C GLU A 60 13.22 6.19 5.33
N SER A 61 13.48 4.91 5.10
CA SER A 61 13.81 3.97 6.17
C SER A 61 15.26 4.17 6.63
N LEU A 62 15.46 4.54 7.90
CA LEU A 62 16.77 4.61 8.54
C LEU A 62 17.36 3.21 8.87
N GLU A 63 16.59 2.12 8.74
CA GLU A 63 17.03 0.74 9.01
C GLU A 63 16.84 -0.17 7.78
N LYS A 64 17.95 -0.51 7.11
CA LYS A 64 18.03 -1.35 5.89
C LYS A 64 17.68 -2.85 6.10
N ARG A 65 16.89 -3.22 7.11
CA ARG A 65 16.45 -4.61 7.32
C ARG A 65 14.96 -4.65 7.61
N GLN A 66 14.13 -4.69 6.58
CA GLN A 66 12.69 -4.86 6.78
C GLN A 66 12.21 -6.13 6.06
N ARG A 67 11.93 -7.16 6.85
CA ARG A 67 10.95 -8.19 6.50
C ARG A 67 9.68 -7.84 7.28
N THR A 68 8.76 -7.17 6.63
CA THR A 68 7.36 -7.14 7.05
C THR A 68 6.56 -7.29 5.77
N TYR A 69 5.98 -8.47 5.59
CA TYR A 69 5.03 -8.76 4.51
C TYR A 69 3.63 -8.48 5.05
N CYS A 70 2.86 -7.68 4.33
CA CYS A 70 1.41 -7.76 4.35
C CYS A 70 0.95 -7.49 2.91
N ILE A 71 0.23 -8.46 2.35
CA ILE A 71 -0.65 -8.31 1.19
C ILE A 71 -2.06 -8.31 1.78
#